data_AF-A0A533V7K8-F1
#
_entry.id   AF-A0A533V7K8-F1
#
_cell.length_a   1.000
_cell.length_b   1.000
_cell.length_c   1.000
_cell.angle_alpha   90.00
_cell.angle_beta   90.00
_cell.angle_gamma   90.00
#
_symmetry.space_group_name_H-M   'P 1'
#
loop_
_entity.id
_entity.type
_entity.pdbx_description
1 polymer ?
#
loop_
_entity_poly.entity_id
_entity_poly.type
_entity_poly.pdbx_seq_one_letter_code
_entity_poly.pdbx_strand_id
1 'polypeptide(L)'
;TDTIKKFDEFFRESIVYGMARVSEGVEYAMQYSRGQSKDLIERFVRMYVNDITMEMGVLGEHSIKTLFSFGIEKGLVPDFDLKIVNG
;
A
#
# COMPACT_ATOMS: atom_id res chain seq x y z
N THR A 1 -8.13 18.74 3.92
CA THR A 1 -7.40 20.00 3.64
C THR A 1 -6.68 19.86 2.31
N ASP A 2 -6.49 20.96 1.58
CA ASP A 2 -5.84 20.95 0.25
C ASP A 2 -4.46 20.28 0.25
N THR A 3 -3.73 20.36 1.37
CA THR A 3 -2.44 19.68 1.56
C THR A 3 -2.52 18.17 1.46
N ILE A 4 -3.58 17.55 2.02
CA ILE A 4 -3.73 16.08 2.02
C ILE A 4 -3.98 15.60 0.58
N LYS A 5 -4.82 16.31 -0.18
CA LYS A 5 -5.08 15.98 -1.59
C LYS A 5 -3.84 16.10 -2.46
N LYS A 6 -3.09 17.21 -2.32
CA LYS A 6 -1.82 17.39 -3.03
C LYS A 6 -0.80 16.33 -2.68
N PHE A 7 -0.73 15.92 -1.42
CA PHE A 7 0.15 14.82 -1.02
C PHE A 7 -0.26 13.50 -1.68
N ASP A 8 -1.57 13.19 -1.69
CA ASP A 8 -2.08 11.97 -2.31
C ASP A 8 -1.77 11.91 -3.81
N GLU A 9 -1.95 13.02 -4.52
CA GLU A 9 -1.57 13.16 -5.94
C GLU A 9 -0.07 12.89 -6.17
N PHE A 10 0.81 13.58 -5.43
CA PHE A 10 2.26 13.37 -5.55
C PHE A 10 2.68 11.95 -5.15
N PHE A 11 2.01 11.37 -4.15
CA PHE A 11 2.28 10.03 -3.70
C PHE A 11 1.92 9.00 -4.77
N ARG A 12 0.76 9.15 -5.41
CA ARG A 12 0.34 8.34 -6.56
C ARG A 12 1.35 8.47 -7.71
N GLU A 13 1.76 9.67 -8.06
CA GLU A 13 2.77 9.89 -9.12
C GLU A 13 4.11 9.20 -8.80
N SER A 14 4.54 9.25 -7.54
CA SER A 14 5.76 8.57 -7.08
C SER A 14 5.67 7.05 -7.23
N ILE A 15 4.51 6.45 -6.89
CA ILE A 15 4.27 5.02 -7.07
C ILE A 15 4.31 4.63 -8.55
N VAL A 16 3.62 5.39 -9.41
CA VAL A 16 3.61 5.16 -10.87
C VAL A 16 5.03 5.25 -11.44
N TYR A 17 5.80 6.25 -11.02
CA TYR A 17 7.19 6.41 -11.44
C TYR A 17 8.06 5.22 -11.02
N GLY A 18 7.91 4.74 -9.77
CA GLY A 18 8.62 3.58 -9.25
C GLY A 18 8.24 2.28 -9.96
N MET A 19 6.97 2.08 -10.29
CA MET A 19 6.48 0.91 -11.04
C MET A 19 7.02 0.87 -12.47
N ALA A 20 7.24 2.02 -13.12
CA ALA A 20 7.89 2.06 -14.42
C ALA A 20 9.39 1.68 -14.36
N ARG A 21 10.01 1.67 -13.17
CA ARG A 21 11.45 1.47 -12.92
C ARG A 21 11.73 0.43 -11.84
N VAL A 22 10.96 -0.67 -11.83
CA VAL A 22 11.07 -1.72 -10.81
C VAL A 22 12.51 -2.25 -10.68
N SER A 23 13.25 -2.40 -11.79
CA SER A 23 14.64 -2.87 -11.74
C SER A 23 15.57 -1.96 -10.93
N GLU A 24 15.40 -0.64 -11.04
CA GLU A 24 16.16 0.34 -10.26
C GLU A 24 15.77 0.28 -8.78
N GLY A 25 14.47 0.15 -8.50
CA GLY A 25 13.95 -0.04 -7.14
C GLY A 25 14.45 -1.32 -6.48
N VAL A 26 14.51 -2.43 -7.23
CA VAL A 26 15.07 -3.70 -6.77
C VAL A 26 16.56 -3.58 -6.50
N GLU A 27 17.32 -2.93 -7.39
CA GLU A 27 18.75 -2.70 -7.19
C GLU A 27 19.02 -1.92 -5.91
N TYR A 28 18.24 -0.86 -5.65
CA TYR A 28 18.29 -0.14 -4.39
C TYR A 28 17.90 -1.03 -3.20
N ALA A 29 16.85 -1.86 -3.33
CA ALA A 29 16.38 -2.75 -2.27
C ALA A 29 17.38 -3.85 -1.90
N MET A 30 18.29 -4.23 -2.81
CA MET A 30 19.30 -5.27 -2.57
C MET A 30 20.21 -4.97 -1.37
N GLN A 31 20.46 -3.70 -1.04
CA GLN A 31 21.24 -3.34 0.15
C GLN A 31 20.56 -3.78 1.47
N TYR A 32 19.23 -3.95 1.45
CA TYR A 32 18.41 -4.39 2.59
C TYR A 32 18.08 -5.89 2.53
N SER A 33 18.58 -6.59 1.51
CA SER A 33 18.26 -8.00 1.25
C SER A 33 18.80 -8.98 2.29
N ARG A 34 19.77 -8.58 3.12
CA ARG A 34 20.45 -9.46 4.09
C ARG A 34 21.04 -10.72 3.42
N GLY A 35 21.56 -10.57 2.19
CA GLY A 35 22.19 -11.66 1.43
C GLY A 35 21.25 -12.55 0.63
N GLN A 36 19.96 -12.19 0.52
CA GLN A 36 19.01 -12.90 -0.35
C GLN A 36 19.30 -12.64 -1.84
N SER A 37 18.83 -13.55 -2.70
CA SER A 37 18.99 -13.40 -4.16
C SER A 37 18.13 -12.26 -4.72
N LYS A 38 18.61 -11.68 -5.82
CA LYS A 38 17.88 -10.61 -6.53
C LYS A 38 16.48 -11.04 -6.96
N ASP A 39 16.34 -12.25 -7.49
CA ASP A 39 15.05 -12.79 -7.92
C ASP A 39 14.05 -12.92 -6.76
N LEU A 40 14.54 -13.31 -5.57
CA LEU A 40 13.70 -13.40 -4.38
C LEU A 40 13.27 -12.01 -3.89
N ILE A 41 14.18 -11.04 -3.89
CA ILE A 41 13.86 -9.65 -3.53
C ILE A 41 12.89 -9.03 -4.53
N GLU A 42 13.10 -9.25 -5.83
CA GLU A 42 12.18 -8.75 -6.85
C GLU A 42 10.77 -9.33 -6.66
N ARG A 43 10.67 -10.64 -6.44
CA ARG A 43 9.38 -11.28 -6.14
C ARG A 43 8.75 -10.70 -4.88
N PHE A 44 9.54 -10.51 -3.83
CA PHE A 44 9.08 -9.94 -2.57
C PHE A 44 8.51 -8.52 -2.74
N VAL A 45 9.22 -7.64 -3.46
CA VAL A 45 8.76 -6.28 -3.76
C VAL A 45 7.42 -6.31 -4.51
N ARG A 46 7.31 -7.16 -5.53
CA ARG A 46 6.08 -7.29 -6.34
C ARG A 46 4.87 -7.82 -5.57
N MET A 47 5.07 -8.50 -4.43
CA MET A 47 3.94 -8.92 -3.57
C MET A 47 3.22 -7.73 -2.91
N TYR A 48 3.95 -6.64 -2.63
CA TYR A 48 3.42 -5.49 -1.88
C TYR A 48 3.26 -4.23 -2.73
N VAL A 49 3.87 -4.18 -3.91
CA VAL A 49 3.73 -3.09 -4.89
C VAL A 49 3.04 -3.64 -6.13
N ASN A 50 1.74 -3.40 -6.24
CA ASN A 50 0.89 -3.81 -7.35
C ASN A 50 -0.26 -2.81 -7.55
N ASP A 51 -1.22 -3.14 -8.42
CA ASP A 51 -2.33 -2.24 -8.76
C ASP A 51 -3.17 -1.81 -7.55
N ILE A 52 -3.30 -2.65 -6.52
CA ILE A 52 -4.00 -2.32 -5.26
C ILE A 52 -3.26 -1.21 -4.51
N THR A 53 -1.93 -1.14 -4.64
CA THR A 53 -1.10 -0.09 -4.05
C THR A 53 -1.35 1.26 -4.70
N MET A 54 -1.70 1.30 -5.98
CA MET A 54 -2.04 2.55 -6.69
C MET A 54 -3.48 2.99 -6.45
N GLU A 55 -4.39 2.02 -6.35
CA GLU A 55 -5.81 2.26 -6.13
C GLU A 55 -6.43 1.07 -5.41
N MET A 56 -6.82 1.27 -4.15
CA MET A 56 -7.47 0.23 -3.35
C MET A 56 -8.82 -0.21 -3.94
N GLY A 57 -9.51 0.72 -4.61
CA GLY A 57 -10.84 0.51 -5.17
C GLY A 57 -11.87 -0.01 -4.16
N VAL A 58 -12.99 -0.52 -4.69
CA VAL A 58 -14.09 -1.05 -3.87
C VAL A 58 -13.68 -2.26 -3.03
N LEU A 59 -12.80 -3.12 -3.56
CA LEU A 59 -12.34 -4.32 -2.86
C LEU A 59 -11.46 -3.98 -1.67
N GLY A 60 -10.54 -3.02 -1.81
CA GLY A 60 -9.72 -2.57 -0.69
C GLY A 60 -10.56 -1.86 0.37
N GLU A 61 -11.51 -1.01 -0.04
CA GLU A 61 -12.46 -0.36 0.88
C GLU A 61 -13.26 -1.39 1.69
N HIS A 62 -13.80 -2.41 1.01
CA HIS A 62 -14.55 -3.49 1.65
C HIS A 62 -13.66 -4.26 2.63
N SER A 63 -12.43 -4.57 2.24
CA SER A 63 -11.48 -5.31 3.08
C SER A 63 -11.16 -4.57 4.39
N ILE A 64 -10.98 -3.24 4.33
CA ILE A 64 -10.75 -2.39 5.52
C ILE A 64 -11.99 -2.40 6.43
N LYS A 65 -13.18 -2.22 5.84
CA LYS A 65 -14.45 -2.27 6.59
C LYS A 65 -14.61 -3.61 7.31
N THR A 66 -14.43 -4.72 6.61
CA THR A 66 -14.52 -6.07 7.19
C THR A 66 -13.51 -6.28 8.33
N LEU A 67 -12.25 -5.86 8.15
CA LEU A 67 -11.22 -5.99 9.17
C LEU A 67 -11.61 -5.28 10.47
N PHE A 68 -12.10 -4.04 10.37
CA PHE A 68 -12.51 -3.29 11.55
C PHE A 68 -13.82 -3.80 12.15
N SER A 69 -14.78 -4.27 11.36
CA SER A 69 -15.98 -4.94 11.88
C SER A 69 -15.61 -6.13 12.76
N PHE A 70 -14.67 -6.98 12.32
CA PHE A 70 -14.18 -8.09 13.16
C PHE A 70 -13.47 -7.61 14.42
N GLY A 71 -12.69 -6.54 14.34
CA GLY A 71 -12.05 -5.95 15.52
C GLY A 71 -13.07 -5.48 16.56
N ILE A 72 -14.14 -4.82 16.11
CA ILE A 72 -15.23 -4.32 16.96
C ILE A 72 -16.01 -5.50 17.58
N GLU A 73 -16.41 -6.47 16.76
CA GLU A 73 -17.14 -7.67 17.21
C GLU A 73 -16.37 -8.47 18.27
N LYS A 74 -15.04 -8.47 18.19
CA LYS A 74 -14.15 -9.15 19.14
C LYS A 74 -13.74 -8.27 20.33
N GLY A 75 -14.15 -7.01 20.37
CA GLY A 75 -13.74 -6.05 21.41
C GLY A 75 -12.24 -5.73 21.39
N LEU A 76 -11.57 -5.89 20.25
CA LEU A 76 -10.15 -5.55 20.07
C LEU A 76 -9.94 -4.05 19.83
N VAL A 77 -10.98 -3.36 19.34
CA VAL A 77 -11.03 -1.91 19.15
C VAL A 77 -12.39 -1.38 19.62
N PRO A 78 -12.49 -0.10 20.05
CA PRO A 78 -13.78 0.52 20.37
C PRO A 78 -14.66 0.65 19.12
N ASP A 79 -15.95 0.92 19.33
CA ASP A 79 -16.87 1.26 18.24
C ASP A 79 -16.57 2.68 17.70
N PHE A 80 -16.55 2.82 16.38
CA PHE A 80 -16.34 4.09 15.68
C PHE A 80 -16.93 4.08 14.27
N ASP A 81 -17.27 5.28 13.78
CA ASP A 81 -17.71 5.47 12.40
C ASP A 81 -16.50 5.52 11.46
N LEU A 82 -16.26 4.42 10.74
CA LEU A 82 -15.17 4.32 9.77
C LEU A 82 -15.45 5.19 8.54
N LYS A 83 -14.65 6.25 8.37
CA LYS A 83 -14.68 7.12 7.18
C LYS A 83 -13.44 6.88 6.33
N ILE A 84 -13.65 6.35 5.14
CA ILE A 84 -12.60 6.23 4.12
C ILE A 84 -12.75 7.44 3.19
N VAL A 85 -11.72 8.28 3.16
CA VAL A 85 -11.66 9.45 2.28
C VAL A 85 -10.90 9.02 1.04
N ASN A 86 -11.59 8.96 -0.09
CA ASN A 86 -10.94 8.77 -1.38
C ASN A 86 -10.24 10.08 -1.76
N GLY A 87 -8.98 9.97 -2.19
CA GLY A 87 -8.15 11.08 -2.67
C GLY A 87 -8.80 11.86 -3.80
#